data_AF-A0A974RWQ2-F1
#
_entry.id   AF-A0A974RWQ2-F1
#
_cell.length_a   1.000
_cell.length_b   1.000
_cell.length_c   1.000
_cell.angle_alpha   90.00
_cell.angle_beta   90.00
_cell.angle_gamma   90.00
#
_symmetry.space_group_name_H-M   'P 1'
#
loop_
_entity.id
_entity.type
_entity.pdbx_description
1 polymer ?
#
loop_
_entity_poly.entity_id
_entity_poly.type
_entity_poly.pdbx_seq_one_letter_code
_entity_poly.pdbx_strand_id
1 'polypeptide(L)'
;MVNVLDVGQQIRRIRKLKLLSQESLSEKIGIDPKSLGRIEKGDYYPAMDTLYRLSVALKVPIQDLFPDMGGGNKEVSVTDDIRHFLVDFVYAASEQQLVKLYKAALKLKDN
;
A
#
# COMPACT_ATOMS: atom_id res chain seq x y z
N MET A 1 -1.94 -17.66 6.57
CA MET A 1 -1.34 -16.34 6.83
C MET A 1 -1.18 -15.67 5.47
N VAL A 2 -1.98 -14.65 5.16
CA VAL A 2 -1.91 -13.96 3.87
C VAL A 2 -0.58 -13.22 3.83
N ASN A 3 0.26 -13.52 2.84
CA ASN A 3 1.59 -12.95 2.72
C ASN A 3 1.48 -11.53 2.14
N VAL A 4 1.18 -10.58 3.02
CA VAL A 4 1.24 -9.15 2.69
C VAL A 4 2.72 -8.81 2.52
N LEU A 5 3.14 -8.57 1.28
CA LEU A 5 4.47 -8.01 1.00
C LEU A 5 4.63 -6.75 1.86
N ASP A 6 5.69 -6.63 2.64
CA ASP A 6 6.02 -5.36 3.30
C ASP A 6 6.71 -4.42 2.30
N VAL A 7 6.69 -3.10 2.55
CA VAL A 7 7.36 -2.06 1.75
C VAL A 7 8.82 -2.45 1.44
N GLY A 8 9.55 -2.97 2.44
CA GLY A 8 10.90 -3.48 2.25
C GLY A 8 11.00 -4.60 1.20
N GLN A 9 10.06 -5.56 1.24
CA GLN A 9 10.03 -6.66 0.29
C GLN A 9 9.64 -6.19 -1.12
N GLN A 10 8.74 -5.22 -1.22
CA GLN A 10 8.36 -4.62 -2.48
C GLN A 10 9.52 -3.84 -3.12
N ILE A 11 10.26 -3.06 -2.34
CA ILE A 11 11.51 -2.40 -2.78
C ILE A 11 12.50 -3.43 -3.30
N ARG A 12 12.72 -4.52 -2.54
CA ARG A 12 13.62 -5.61 -2.96
C ARG A 12 13.19 -6.25 -4.27
N ARG A 13 11.89 -6.51 -4.43
CA ARG A 13 11.30 -7.09 -5.65
C ARG A 13 11.57 -6.19 -6.85
N ILE A 14 11.26 -4.90 -6.74
CA ILE A 14 11.47 -3.92 -7.82
C ILE A 14 12.96 -3.79 -8.14
N ARG A 15 13.83 -3.71 -7.13
CA ARG A 15 15.28 -3.65 -7.34
C ARG A 15 15.78 -4.85 -8.15
N LYS A 16 15.35 -6.06 -7.81
CA LYS A 16 15.73 -7.29 -8.53
C LYS A 16 15.20 -7.29 -9.96
N LEU A 17 13.97 -6.83 -10.21
CA LEU A 17 13.41 -6.69 -11.56
C LEU A 17 14.19 -5.68 -12.42
N LYS A 18 14.80 -4.66 -11.78
CA LYS A 18 15.68 -3.69 -12.43
C LYS A 18 17.14 -4.16 -12.52
N LEU A 19 17.43 -5.41 -12.13
CA LEU A 19 18.76 -6.03 -12.15
C LEU A 19 19.83 -5.24 -11.36
N LEU A 20 19.42 -4.54 -10.30
CA LEU A 20 20.32 -3.76 -9.46
C LEU A 20 20.81 -4.59 -8.26
N SER A 21 22.11 -4.53 -7.93
CA SER A 21 22.62 -5.03 -6.65
C SER A 21 22.22 -4.11 -5.51
N GLN A 22 22.37 -4.57 -4.26
CA GLN A 22 22.19 -3.69 -3.10
C GLN A 22 23.26 -2.59 -3.10
N GLU A 23 24.52 -2.89 -3.44
CA GLU A 23 25.54 -1.84 -3.56
C GLU A 23 25.13 -0.78 -4.57
N SER A 24 24.75 -1.19 -5.78
CA SER A 24 24.42 -0.24 -6.87
C SER A 24 23.21 0.63 -6.54
N LEU A 25 22.16 0.08 -5.91
CA LEU A 25 21.01 0.90 -5.50
C LEU A 25 21.37 1.82 -4.32
N SER A 26 22.13 1.33 -3.33
CA SER A 26 22.53 2.12 -2.17
C SER A 26 23.40 3.31 -2.55
N GLU A 27 24.31 3.12 -3.52
CA GLU A 27 25.14 4.17 -4.11
C GLU A 27 24.28 5.24 -4.80
N LYS A 28 23.29 4.82 -5.61
CA LYS A 28 22.37 5.74 -6.30
C LYS A 28 21.56 6.63 -5.36
N ILE A 29 21.21 6.13 -4.18
CA ILE A 29 20.38 6.85 -3.20
C ILE A 29 21.20 7.44 -2.03
N GLY A 30 22.53 7.30 -2.06
CA GLY A 30 23.43 7.88 -1.08
C GLY A 30 23.32 7.29 0.33
N ILE A 31 23.06 5.99 0.47
CA ILE A 31 23.05 5.29 1.77
C ILE A 31 24.02 4.12 1.78
N ASP A 32 24.34 3.59 2.96
CA ASP A 32 25.19 2.41 3.05
C ASP A 32 24.42 1.13 2.63
N PRO A 33 25.10 0.14 1.99
CA PRO A 33 24.47 -1.09 1.55
C PRO A 33 23.79 -1.89 2.68
N LYS A 34 24.30 -1.81 3.92
CA LYS A 34 23.68 -2.51 5.07
C LYS A 34 22.37 -1.86 5.46
N SER A 35 22.26 -0.54 5.40
CA SER A 35 21.00 0.19 5.59
C SER A 35 19.96 -0.21 4.56
N LEU A 36 20.33 -0.26 3.27
CA LEU A 36 19.42 -0.78 2.25
C LEU A 36 19.01 -2.23 2.54
N GLY A 37 19.96 -3.08 2.95
CA GLY A 37 19.68 -4.46 3.32
C GLY A 37 18.71 -4.61 4.49
N ARG A 38 18.79 -3.73 5.50
CA ARG A 38 17.87 -3.67 6.64
C ARG A 38 16.48 -3.18 6.22
N ILE A 39 16.41 -2.16 5.36
CA ILE A 39 15.14 -1.70 4.77
C ILE A 39 14.48 -2.85 4.01
N GLU A 40 15.21 -3.56 3.15
CA GLU A 40 14.67 -4.66 2.33
C GLU A 40 14.22 -5.89 3.14
N LYS A 41 14.71 -6.04 4.37
CA LYS A 41 14.30 -7.09 5.30
C LYS A 41 13.11 -6.68 6.18
N GLY A 42 12.77 -5.39 6.21
CA GLY A 42 11.76 -4.84 7.12
C GLY A 42 12.29 -4.61 8.54
N ASP A 43 13.61 -4.52 8.73
CA ASP A 43 14.21 -4.29 10.06
C ASP A 43 13.86 -2.89 10.59
N TYR A 44 13.65 -1.91 9.69
CA TYR A 44 13.14 -0.58 10.00
C TYR A 44 12.53 0.09 8.77
N TYR A 45 11.69 1.11 9.01
CA TYR A 45 11.07 1.90 7.95
C TYR A 45 11.94 3.10 7.56
N PRO A 46 12.26 3.27 6.26
CA PRO A 46 12.99 4.44 5.79
C PRO A 46 12.16 5.72 5.95
N ALA A 47 12.84 6.86 6.15
CA ALA A 47 12.20 8.17 6.11
C ALA A 47 11.61 8.47 4.72
N MET A 48 10.64 9.40 4.65
CA MET A 48 9.99 9.79 3.39
C MET A 48 10.97 10.25 2.30
N ASP A 49 12.02 10.98 2.68
CA ASP A 49 13.09 11.40 1.77
C ASP A 49 13.83 10.20 1.14
N THR A 50 14.14 9.17 1.94
CA THR A 50 14.74 7.93 1.43
C THR A 50 13.78 7.16 0.53
N LEU A 51 12.48 7.11 0.85
CA LEU A 51 11.46 6.51 -0.02
C LEU A 51 11.35 7.25 -1.36
N TYR A 52 11.39 8.58 -1.33
CA TYR A 52 11.39 9.38 -2.54
C TYR A 52 12.63 9.10 -3.40
N ARG A 53 13.84 9.12 -2.80
CA ARG A 53 15.08 8.74 -3.53
C ARG A 53 15.01 7.33 -4.12
N LEU A 54 14.45 6.37 -3.39
CA LEU A 54 14.24 5.01 -3.88
C LEU A 54 13.30 4.99 -5.11
N SER A 55 12.18 5.72 -5.06
CA SER A 55 11.23 5.80 -6.19
C SER A 55 11.90 6.35 -7.45
N VAL A 56 12.72 7.40 -7.28
CA VAL A 56 13.47 8.03 -8.37
C VAL A 56 14.52 7.08 -8.93
N ALA A 57 15.33 6.45 -8.07
CA ALA A 57 16.39 5.54 -8.47
C ALA A 57 15.86 4.26 -9.15
N LEU A 58 14.71 3.75 -8.69
CA LEU A 58 14.03 2.57 -9.25
C LEU A 58 13.17 2.90 -10.47
N LYS A 59 12.95 4.20 -10.74
CA LYS A 59 12.11 4.70 -11.84
C LYS A 59 10.70 4.12 -11.78
N VAL A 60 10.05 4.29 -10.64
CA VAL A 60 8.66 3.91 -10.39
C VAL A 60 7.95 5.03 -9.62
N PRO A 61 6.64 5.21 -9.81
CA PRO A 61 5.82 6.00 -8.91
C PRO A 61 6.03 5.60 -7.44
N ILE A 62 5.99 6.55 -6.51
CA ILE A 62 6.25 6.27 -5.09
C ILE A 62 5.24 5.26 -4.51
N GLN A 63 4.00 5.27 -5.00
CA GLN A 63 2.94 4.32 -4.64
C GLN A 63 3.32 2.86 -4.96
N ASP A 64 4.11 2.61 -6.00
CA ASP A 64 4.52 1.27 -6.40
C ASP A 64 5.53 0.65 -5.42
N LEU A 65 6.19 1.47 -4.60
CA LEU A 65 7.05 1.00 -3.51
C LEU A 65 6.24 0.35 -2.38
N PHE A 66 4.96 0.64 -2.31
CA PHE A 66 4.06 0.03 -1.36
C PHE A 66 3.47 -1.24 -1.99
N PRO A 67 3.35 -2.34 -1.23
CA PRO A 67 2.53 -3.46 -1.65
C PRO A 67 1.12 -2.95 -1.97
N ASP A 68 0.39 -3.62 -2.86
CA ASP A 68 -1.02 -3.32 -3.09
C ASP A 68 -1.77 -3.48 -1.76
N MET A 69 -1.94 -2.38 -1.04
CA MET A 69 -2.79 -2.29 0.14
C MET A 69 -4.24 -2.21 -0.32
N GLY A 70 -4.71 -3.21 -1.08
CA GLY A 70 -6.12 -3.42 -1.44
C GLY A 70 -6.92 -2.16 -1.82
N GLY A 71 -6.29 -1.19 -2.50
CA GLY A 71 -6.88 0.15 -2.71
C GLY A 71 -6.75 0.69 -4.13
N GLY A 72 -6.29 -0.14 -5.07
CA GLY A 72 -6.14 0.23 -6.47
C GLY A 72 -6.45 -0.96 -7.37
N ASN A 73 -7.72 -1.11 -7.74
CA ASN A 73 -8.21 -1.91 -8.86
C ASN A 73 -7.50 -3.25 -9.12
N LYS A 74 -7.91 -4.32 -8.42
CA LYS A 74 -8.17 -5.67 -8.99
C LYS A 74 -8.64 -6.67 -7.92
N GLU A 75 -9.78 -7.30 -8.22
CA GLU A 75 -10.31 -8.55 -7.66
C GLU A 75 -10.36 -8.65 -6.11
N VAL A 76 -11.47 -8.16 -5.57
CA VAL A 76 -11.85 -8.22 -4.16
C VAL A 76 -12.13 -9.67 -3.73
N SER A 77 -11.53 -10.08 -2.62
CA SER A 77 -11.92 -11.25 -1.85
C SER A 77 -13.40 -11.13 -1.46
N VAL A 78 -14.23 -12.10 -1.86
CA VAL A 78 -15.71 -12.10 -1.83
C VAL A 78 -16.33 -11.69 -0.47
N THR A 79 -15.58 -11.66 0.64
CA THR A 79 -16.07 -11.23 1.97
C THR A 79 -15.80 -9.76 2.33
N ASP A 80 -14.95 -9.03 1.60
CA ASP A 80 -14.67 -7.59 1.84
C ASP A 80 -15.60 -6.66 1.02
N ASP A 81 -16.47 -7.25 0.21
CA ASP A 81 -17.26 -6.57 -0.82
C ASP A 81 -18.30 -5.59 -0.23
N ILE A 82 -18.98 -5.96 0.86
CA ILE A 82 -20.02 -5.11 1.45
C ILE A 82 -19.42 -3.85 2.10
N ARG A 83 -18.29 -3.97 2.81
CA ARG A 83 -17.67 -2.80 3.45
C ARG A 83 -17.16 -1.83 2.40
N HIS A 84 -16.50 -2.34 1.37
CA HIS A 84 -15.98 -1.53 0.29
C HIS A 84 -17.12 -0.82 -0.46
N PHE A 85 -18.16 -1.57 -0.85
CA PHE A 85 -19.36 -1.02 -1.46
C PHE A 85 -20.02 0.06 -0.59
N LEU A 86 -20.16 -0.15 0.71
CA LEU A 86 -20.78 0.82 1.61
C LEU A 86 -19.94 2.10 1.72
N VAL A 87 -18.62 2.00 1.77
CA VAL A 87 -17.74 3.17 1.82
C VAL A 87 -17.87 3.98 0.53
N ASP A 88 -17.74 3.33 -0.63
CA ASP A 88 -17.85 3.99 -1.93
C ASP A 88 -19.24 4.60 -2.14
N PHE A 89 -20.27 3.87 -1.76
CA PHE A 89 -21.65 4.36 -1.82
C PHE A 89 -21.85 5.58 -0.92
N VAL A 90 -21.35 5.57 0.32
CA VAL A 90 -21.49 6.70 1.25
C VAL A 90 -20.82 7.95 0.69
N TYR A 91 -19.65 7.81 0.05
CA TYR A 91 -18.96 8.95 -0.56
C TYR A 91 -19.69 9.53 -1.77
N ALA A 92 -20.41 8.71 -2.53
CA ALA A 92 -21.14 9.14 -3.74
C ALA A 92 -22.64 9.43 -3.50
N ALA A 93 -23.17 9.15 -2.31
CA ALA A 93 -24.60 9.21 -2.03
C ALA A 93 -25.12 10.64 -1.83
N SER A 94 -26.37 10.86 -2.26
CA SER A 94 -27.14 12.04 -1.88
C SER A 94 -27.59 11.99 -0.42
N GLU A 95 -27.91 13.14 0.17
CA GLU A 95 -28.45 13.26 1.53
C GLU A 95 -29.64 12.31 1.79
N GLN A 96 -30.55 12.19 0.81
CA GLN A 96 -31.71 11.30 0.92
C GLN A 96 -31.33 9.82 0.98
N GLN A 97 -30.27 9.41 0.26
CA GLN A 97 -29.75 8.05 0.29
C GLN A 97 -29.03 7.77 1.61
N LEU A 98 -28.25 8.72 2.13
CA LEU A 98 -27.58 8.60 3.43
C LEU A 98 -28.58 8.47 4.58
N VAL A 99 -29.66 9.26 4.59
CA VAL A 99 -30.72 9.16 5.61
C VAL A 99 -31.39 7.78 5.60
N LYS A 100 -31.61 7.19 4.41
CA LYS A 100 -32.17 5.83 4.29
C LYS A 100 -31.20 4.78 4.86
N LEU A 101 -29.92 4.88 4.52
CA LEU A 101 -28.88 3.97 5.02
C LEU A 101 -28.73 4.06 6.54
N TYR A 102 -28.70 5.27 7.11
CA TYR A 102 -28.63 5.50 8.54
C TYR A 102 -29.82 4.87 9.29
N LYS A 103 -31.05 5.06 8.79
CA LYS A 103 -32.25 4.45 9.36
C LYS A 103 -32.22 2.92 9.30
N ALA A 104 -31.68 2.35 8.23
CA ALA A 104 -31.51 0.91 8.11
C ALA A 104 -30.48 0.39 9.13
N ALA A 105 -29.36 1.09 9.31
CA ALA A 105 -28.34 0.73 10.30
C ALA A 105 -28.84 0.81 11.74
N LEU A 106 -29.67 1.81 12.09
CA LEU A 106 -30.28 1.90 13.43
C LEU A 106 -31.14 0.67 13.77
N LYS A 107 -31.94 0.18 12.81
CA LYS A 107 -32.77 -1.02 13.03
C LYS A 107 -31.97 -2.29 13.30
N LEU A 108 -30.71 -2.34 12.86
CA LEU A 108 -29.81 -3.46 13.13
C LEU A 108 -29.16 -3.36 14.51
N LYS A 109 -29.08 -2.15 15.09
CA LYS A 109 -28.51 -1.91 16.43
C LYS A 109 -29.48 -2.31 17.55
N ASP A 110 -30.77 -2.32 17.24
CA ASP A 110 -31.86 -2.61 18.20
C ASP A 110 -32.27 -4.11 18.24
N ASN A 111 -31.51 -4.99 17.55
CA ASN A 111 -31.61 -6.46 17.61
C ASN A 111 -30.38 -7.04 18.31
#